data_AF-A0A2S5DRG3-F1
#
_entry.id   AF-A0A2S5DRG3-F1
#
_cell.length_a   1.000
_cell.length_b   1.000
_cell.length_c   1.000
_cell.angle_alpha   90.00
_cell.angle_beta   90.00
_cell.angle_gamma   90.00
#
_symmetry.space_group_name_H-M   'P 1'
#
loop_
_entity.id
_entity.type
_entity.pdbx_description
1 polymer ?
#
loop_
_entity_poly.entity_id
_entity_poly.type
_entity_poly.pdbx_seq_one_letter_code
_entity_poly.pdbx_strand_id
1 'polypeptide(L)'
;MHSFKRIQQARQALRDEHSPGGLTNNAGHASGDFGFALNWLRHGRRVARTGWNGSGQFVYLVPPAAYPVQTGAAKEHFGAGSLVPYNAYFALKGVDDRISTWVPSVTDCLAQDWYVIE
;
A
#
# COMPACT_ATOMS: atom_id res chain seq x y z
N MET A 1 32.48 -14.15 23.62
CA MET A 1 31.32 -13.70 24.44
C MET A 1 30.94 -12.21 24.30
N HIS A 2 31.81 -11.32 23.81
CA HIS A 2 31.48 -9.88 23.68
C HIS A 2 30.58 -9.53 22.48
N SER A 3 30.57 -10.34 21.43
CA SER A 3 29.78 -10.10 20.20
C SER A 3 28.27 -10.32 20.38
N PHE A 4 27.86 -11.31 21.18
CA PHE A 4 26.45 -11.62 21.43
C PHE A 4 25.72 -10.51 22.20
N LYS A 5 26.40 -9.85 23.14
CA LYS A 5 25.81 -8.73 23.91
C LYS A 5 25.49 -7.53 23.01
N ARG A 6 26.35 -7.20 22.04
CA ARG A 6 26.10 -6.11 21.08
C ARG A 6 24.93 -6.41 20.15
N ILE A 7 24.80 -7.66 19.69
CA ILE A 7 23.67 -8.09 18.86
C ILE A 7 22.36 -8.06 19.67
N GLN A 8 22.37 -8.47 20.94
CA GLN A 8 21.18 -8.39 21.80
C GLN A 8 20.80 -6.95 22.14
N GLN A 9 21.77 -6.07 22.39
CA GLN A 9 21.52 -4.64 22.62
C GLN A 9 20.95 -3.95 21.37
N ALA A 10 21.49 -4.22 20.18
CA ALA A 10 20.94 -3.71 18.93
C ALA A 10 19.51 -4.24 18.68
N ARG A 11 19.24 -5.51 19.01
CA ARG A 11 17.88 -6.10 18.92
C ARG A 11 16.90 -5.52 19.93
N GLN A 12 17.36 -5.12 21.11
CA GLN A 12 16.51 -4.48 22.11
C GLN A 12 16.19 -3.03 21.71
N ALA A 13 17.17 -2.27 21.23
CA ALA A 13 16.96 -0.92 20.70
C ALA A 13 15.96 -0.91 19.53
N LEU A 14 16.04 -1.89 18.61
CA LEU A 14 15.08 -2.06 17.52
C LEU A 14 13.66 -2.41 18.00
N ARG A 15 13.50 -3.05 19.16
CA ARG A 15 12.18 -3.36 19.75
C ARG A 15 11.54 -2.13 20.38
N ASP A 16 12.35 -1.31 21.04
CA ASP A 16 11.86 -0.13 21.76
C ASP A 16 11.46 1.00 20.78
N GLU A 17 12.07 1.07 19.59
CA GLU A 17 11.66 1.97 18.49
C GLU A 17 10.33 1.57 17.81
N HIS A 18 9.89 0.31 17.94
CA HIS A 18 8.75 -0.26 17.20
C HIS A 18 7.49 -0.47 18.05
N SER A 19 7.35 0.23 19.18
CA SER A 19 6.09 0.19 19.94
C SER A 19 4.93 0.71 19.08
N PRO A 20 3.89 -0.10 18.79
CA PRO A 20 2.75 0.32 17.97
C PRO A 20 1.82 1.17 18.84
N GLY A 21 2.26 2.40 19.15
CA GLY A 21 1.35 3.42 19.65
C GLY A 21 0.38 3.76 18.52
N GLY A 22 -0.92 3.80 18.79
CA GLY A 22 -1.89 4.34 17.83
C GLY A 22 -1.49 5.76 17.47
N LEU A 23 -0.98 5.97 16.25
CA LEU A 23 -0.52 7.28 15.82
C LEU A 23 -1.74 8.06 15.35
N THR A 24 -2.00 9.21 15.93
CA THR A 24 -2.85 10.23 15.31
C THR A 24 -1.96 11.09 14.43
N ASN A 25 -2.27 11.24 13.15
CA ASN A 25 -1.47 12.12 12.28
C ASN A 25 -1.70 13.59 12.65
N ASN A 26 -0.89 14.50 12.11
CA ASN A 26 -0.99 15.95 12.37
C ASN A 26 -2.35 16.58 11.96
N ALA A 27 -3.17 15.85 11.19
CA ALA A 27 -4.53 16.24 10.82
C ALA A 27 -5.61 15.66 11.76
N GLY A 28 -5.22 14.95 12.81
CA GLY A 28 -6.13 14.32 13.78
C GLY A 28 -6.79 13.02 13.29
N HIS A 29 -6.40 12.51 12.11
CA HIS A 29 -6.91 11.23 11.61
C HIS A 29 -6.18 10.05 12.26
N ALA A 30 -6.91 8.95 12.44
CA ALA A 30 -6.31 7.67 12.80
C ALA A 30 -5.25 7.29 11.75
N SER A 31 -4.03 7.02 12.21
CA SER A 31 -2.91 6.59 11.39
C SER A 31 -2.23 5.36 11.97
N GLY A 32 -1.42 4.68 11.18
CA GLY A 32 -0.76 3.46 11.61
C GLY A 32 0.26 2.91 10.62
N ASP A 33 0.65 1.67 10.87
CA ASP A 33 1.60 0.93 10.06
C ASP A 33 0.98 0.39 8.75
N PHE A 34 1.77 -0.37 7.99
CA PHE A 34 1.27 -1.01 6.79
C PHE A 34 0.11 -2.01 7.06
N GLY A 35 0.07 -2.62 8.25
CA GLY A 35 -1.04 -3.49 8.66
C GLY A 35 -2.36 -2.71 8.78
N PHE A 36 -2.31 -1.51 9.37
CA PHE A 36 -3.43 -0.57 9.39
C PHE A 36 -3.91 -0.26 7.96
N ALA A 37 -2.99 0.08 7.05
CA ALA A 37 -3.32 0.39 5.66
C ALA A 37 -4.00 -0.80 4.96
N LEU A 38 -3.44 -2.01 5.10
CA LEU A 38 -4.00 -3.23 4.52
C LEU A 38 -5.41 -3.53 5.05
N ASN A 39 -5.67 -3.32 6.34
CA ASN A 39 -6.99 -3.54 6.91
C ASN A 39 -8.04 -2.65 6.24
N TRP A 40 -7.75 -1.35 6.11
CA TRP A 40 -8.67 -0.40 5.50
C TRP A 40 -8.85 -0.61 3.99
N LEU A 41 -7.78 -0.98 3.29
CA LEU A 41 -7.85 -1.34 1.87
C LEU A 41 -8.79 -2.54 1.62
N ARG A 42 -8.75 -3.56 2.48
CA ARG A 42 -9.68 -4.70 2.40
C ARG A 42 -11.14 -4.29 2.61
N HIS A 43 -11.38 -3.20 3.35
CA HIS A 43 -12.69 -2.59 3.54
C HIS A 43 -13.06 -1.57 2.46
N GLY A 44 -12.32 -1.53 1.34
CA GLY A 44 -12.62 -0.66 0.19
C GLY A 44 -12.32 0.82 0.43
N ARG A 45 -11.60 1.16 1.51
CA ARG A 45 -11.17 2.54 1.78
C ARG A 45 -9.92 2.88 0.98
N ARG A 46 -9.72 4.18 0.75
CA ARG A 46 -8.49 4.74 0.19
C ARG A 46 -7.54 5.09 1.32
N VAL A 47 -6.26 4.82 1.13
CA VAL A 47 -5.22 5.14 2.10
C VAL A 47 -4.08 5.90 1.45
N ALA A 48 -3.39 6.72 2.24
CA ALA A 48 -2.22 7.46 1.78
C ALA A 48 -1.17 7.54 2.89
N ARG A 49 0.01 8.03 2.51
CA ARG A 49 1.11 8.31 3.42
C ARG A 49 1.40 9.80 3.47
N THR A 50 1.71 10.32 4.65
CA THR A 50 2.12 11.73 4.80
C THR A 50 3.52 12.01 4.27
N GLY A 51 4.39 11.00 4.22
CA GLY A 51 5.77 11.06 3.80
C GLY A 51 5.97 10.71 2.31
N TRP A 52 4.91 10.59 1.53
CA TRP A 52 5.04 10.49 0.07
C TRP A 52 5.39 11.84 -0.55
N ASN A 53 6.13 11.78 -1.66
CA ASN A 53 6.54 12.98 -2.40
C ASN A 53 5.37 13.52 -3.22
N GLY A 54 4.72 14.57 -2.72
CA GLY A 54 3.64 15.26 -3.41
C GLY A 54 2.24 14.89 -2.89
N SER A 55 1.35 15.86 -2.95
CA SER A 55 -0.01 15.76 -2.40
C SER A 55 -0.97 15.00 -3.32
N GLY A 56 -2.02 14.44 -2.75
CA GLY A 56 -3.11 13.81 -3.51
C GLY A 56 -2.80 12.42 -4.07
N GLN A 57 -1.75 11.76 -3.61
CA GLN A 57 -1.50 10.34 -3.90
C GLN A 57 -2.29 9.46 -2.94
N PHE A 58 -2.84 8.35 -3.46
CA PHE A 58 -3.52 7.36 -2.64
C PHE A 58 -3.54 5.98 -3.27
N VAL A 59 -3.70 4.96 -2.43
CA VAL A 59 -3.88 3.57 -2.82
C VAL A 59 -5.30 3.12 -2.52
N TYR A 60 -5.83 2.25 -3.38
CA TYR A 60 -7.12 1.59 -3.20
C TYR A 60 -7.10 0.16 -3.75
N LEU A 61 -8.01 -0.68 -3.25
CA LEU A 61 -8.21 -2.03 -3.77
C LEU A 61 -9.12 -1.99 -5.00
N VAL A 62 -8.65 -2.56 -6.10
CA VAL A 62 -9.48 -2.93 -7.25
C VAL A 62 -9.93 -4.37 -7.05
N PRO A 63 -11.25 -4.65 -6.91
CA PRO A 63 -11.74 -6.02 -6.77
C PRO A 63 -11.53 -6.82 -8.06
N PRO A 64 -11.57 -8.17 -7.99
CA PRO A 64 -11.49 -8.99 -9.19
C PRO A 64 -12.68 -8.68 -10.11
N ALA A 65 -12.42 -8.60 -11.41
CA ALA A 65 -13.42 -8.22 -12.41
C ALA A 65 -13.03 -8.75 -13.79
N ALA A 66 -13.92 -8.62 -14.76
CA ALA A 66 -13.64 -8.92 -16.16
C ALA A 66 -14.01 -7.71 -17.04
N TYR A 67 -13.10 -7.31 -17.94
CA TYR A 67 -13.28 -6.12 -18.77
C TYR A 67 -13.14 -6.46 -20.26
N PRO A 68 -13.80 -5.71 -21.16
CA PRO A 68 -13.65 -5.91 -22.60
C PRO A 68 -12.19 -5.81 -23.02
N VAL A 69 -11.74 -6.73 -23.87
CA VAL A 69 -10.37 -6.78 -24.36
C VAL A 69 -9.95 -5.48 -25.07
N GLN A 70 -8.82 -4.90 -24.66
CA GLN A 70 -8.34 -3.61 -25.21
C GLN A 70 -7.07 -3.75 -26.04
N THR A 71 -6.07 -4.49 -25.55
CA THR A 71 -4.71 -4.53 -26.12
C THR A 71 -4.53 -5.64 -27.15
N GLY A 72 -3.55 -5.49 -28.05
CA GLY A 72 -3.23 -6.49 -29.08
C GLY A 72 -2.89 -7.86 -28.48
N ALA A 73 -1.98 -7.91 -27.50
CA ALA A 73 -1.61 -9.14 -26.83
C ALA A 73 -2.80 -9.86 -26.17
N ALA A 74 -3.72 -9.11 -25.56
CA ALA A 74 -4.90 -9.70 -24.97
C ALA A 74 -5.91 -10.18 -26.03
N LYS A 75 -6.05 -9.47 -27.17
CA LYS A 75 -6.90 -9.91 -28.29
C LYS A 75 -6.39 -11.22 -28.89
N GLU A 76 -5.08 -11.37 -29.04
CA GLU A 76 -4.46 -12.58 -29.55
C GLU A 76 -4.70 -13.78 -28.61
N HIS A 77 -4.60 -13.57 -27.30
CA HIS A 77 -4.74 -14.65 -26.33
C HIS A 77 -6.22 -15.00 -26.00
N PHE A 78 -7.07 -13.99 -25.79
CA PHE A 78 -8.45 -14.19 -25.31
C PHE A 78 -9.50 -14.10 -26.42
N GLY A 79 -9.15 -13.58 -27.60
CA GLY A 79 -10.07 -13.34 -28.72
C GLY A 79 -10.70 -11.94 -28.71
N ALA A 80 -10.98 -11.41 -29.91
CA ALA A 80 -11.67 -10.13 -30.07
C ALA A 80 -13.13 -10.24 -29.60
N GLY A 81 -13.59 -9.24 -28.84
CA GLY A 81 -14.95 -9.23 -28.26
C GLY A 81 -15.08 -10.00 -26.93
N SER A 82 -14.01 -10.66 -26.48
CA SER A 82 -13.98 -11.36 -25.19
C SER A 82 -13.82 -10.40 -24.00
N LEU A 83 -14.14 -10.93 -22.81
CA LEU A 83 -13.79 -10.30 -21.53
C LEU A 83 -12.49 -10.92 -20.99
N VAL A 84 -11.57 -10.06 -20.54
CA VAL A 84 -10.32 -10.47 -19.89
C VAL A 84 -10.54 -10.49 -18.38
N PRO A 85 -10.35 -11.64 -17.71
CA PRO A 85 -10.46 -11.73 -16.26
C PRO A 85 -9.19 -11.17 -15.60
N TYR A 86 -9.37 -10.30 -14.60
CA TYR A 86 -8.30 -9.75 -13.78
C TYR A 86 -8.53 -10.13 -12.32
N ASN A 87 -7.46 -10.57 -11.65
CA ASN A 87 -7.45 -10.74 -10.21
C ASN A 87 -7.53 -9.40 -9.50
N ALA A 88 -7.84 -9.42 -8.20
CA ALA A 88 -7.77 -8.23 -7.36
C ALA A 88 -6.32 -7.70 -7.31
N TYR A 89 -6.16 -6.39 -7.27
CA TYR A 89 -4.87 -5.73 -7.10
C TYR A 89 -5.01 -4.38 -6.42
N PHE A 90 -3.92 -3.85 -5.88
CA PHE A 90 -3.90 -2.47 -5.40
C PHE A 90 -3.51 -1.52 -6.53
N ALA A 91 -4.25 -0.43 -6.66
CA ALA A 91 -3.96 0.64 -7.59
C ALA A 91 -3.41 1.84 -6.82
N LEU A 92 -2.38 2.48 -7.37
CA LEU A 92 -1.84 3.76 -6.91
C LEU A 92 -2.30 4.85 -7.86
N LYS A 93 -2.99 5.84 -7.33
CA LYS A 93 -3.24 7.11 -8.01
C LYS A 93 -2.05 8.04 -7.74
N GLY A 94 -1.36 8.44 -8.81
CA GLY A 94 -0.21 9.35 -8.77
C GLY A 94 -0.59 10.83 -8.65
N VAL A 95 0.41 11.68 -8.43
CA VAL A 95 0.22 13.14 -8.41
C VAL A 95 -0.32 13.71 -9.72
N ASP A 96 -0.11 13.01 -10.84
CA ASP A 96 -0.53 13.36 -12.19
C ASP A 96 -1.89 12.75 -12.59
N ASP A 97 -2.67 12.28 -11.62
CA ASP A 97 -3.96 11.60 -11.79
C ASP A 97 -3.91 10.30 -12.63
N ARG A 98 -2.71 9.77 -12.91
CA ARG A 98 -2.57 8.46 -13.55
C ARG A 98 -2.64 7.33 -12.53
N ILE A 99 -3.10 6.18 -13.01
CA ILE A 99 -3.24 4.96 -12.22
C ILE A 99 -2.14 3.98 -12.60
N SER A 100 -1.43 3.48 -11.60
CA SER A 100 -0.45 2.40 -11.71
C SER A 100 -0.90 1.21 -10.88
N THR A 101 -0.61 -0.01 -11.33
CA THR A 101 -0.65 -1.17 -10.43
C THR A 101 0.41 -0.97 -9.35
N TRP A 102 -0.01 -1.00 -8.09
CA TRP A 102 0.87 -0.72 -6.98
C TRP A 102 1.49 -2.00 -6.43
N VAL A 103 2.82 -1.98 -6.33
CA VAL A 103 3.59 -2.97 -5.58
C VAL A 103 4.21 -2.22 -4.42
N PRO A 104 3.80 -2.49 -3.16
CA PRO A 104 4.35 -1.80 -2.01
C PRO A 104 5.86 -2.07 -1.93
N SER A 105 6.63 -0.99 -1.87
CA SER A 105 8.07 -1.09 -1.65
C SER A 105 8.36 -1.48 -0.19
N VAL A 106 9.60 -1.88 0.10
CA VAL A 106 10.02 -2.14 1.50
C VAL A 106 9.81 -0.90 2.37
N THR A 107 10.00 0.31 1.83
CA THR A 107 9.77 1.55 2.58
C THR A 107 8.29 1.82 2.84
N ASP A 108 7.39 1.37 1.96
CA ASP A 108 5.94 1.41 2.20
C ASP A 108 5.52 0.41 3.29
N CYS A 109 6.10 -0.79 3.26
CA CYS A 109 5.82 -1.85 4.24
C CYS A 109 6.30 -1.48 5.66
N LEU A 110 7.41 -0.75 5.78
CA LEU A 110 7.99 -0.32 7.06
C LEU A 110 7.46 1.04 7.53
N ALA A 111 6.60 1.68 6.75
CA ALA A 111 6.05 2.98 7.08
C ALA A 111 5.02 2.90 8.21
N GLN A 112 5.00 3.94 9.04
CA GLN A 112 4.07 4.11 10.16
C GLN A 112 3.14 5.32 9.99
N ASP A 113 3.17 5.93 8.81
CA ASP A 113 2.53 7.21 8.54
C ASP A 113 1.30 7.08 7.61
N TRP A 114 0.70 5.89 7.60
CA TRP A 114 -0.49 5.59 6.81
C TRP A 114 -1.75 6.16 7.44
N TYR A 115 -2.63 6.73 6.63
CA TYR A 115 -3.94 7.23 7.08
C TYR A 115 -5.02 6.97 6.02
N VAL A 116 -6.29 6.96 6.44
CA VAL A 116 -7.44 6.81 5.56
C VAL A 116 -7.83 8.16 4.97
N ILE A 117 -8.15 8.18 3.67
CA ILE A 117 -8.75 9.34 2.99
C ILE A 117 -10.27 9.16 2.96
N GLU A 118 -11.00 10.25 3.20
CA GLU A 118 -12.45 10.33 3.06
C GLU A 118 -12.91 10.33 1.61
#